data_AF-F4PX56-F1
#
_entry.id   AF-F4PX56-F1
#
_cell.length_a   1.000
_cell.length_b   1.000
_cell.length_c   1.000
_cell.angle_alpha   90.00
_cell.angle_beta   90.00
_cell.angle_gamma   90.00
#
_symmetry.space_group_name_H-M   'P 1'
#
loop_
_entity.id
_entity.type
_entity.pdbx_description
1 polymer ?
#
loop_
_entity_poly.entity_id
_entity_poly.type
_entity_poly.pdbx_seq_one_letter_code
_entity_poly.pdbx_strand_id
1 'polypeptide(L)'
;MKMNFKLSPYLLFLVAAVCSIYSSMVVTATPPSNLYMYSVDRLLILVGLTKINLETGAVNSTTLPMFQDDIWLQRFLGVDANDNFKLLAMNHSGGFGVLTVSPQSGELLNTPSYAGPISTTYEWYDTSYQYDSGRNAVYLIVTGAGAPRLLEYNLADSSTNIVQLSMSELYNIPSGCFDGVDNYYFMNIIDDNFSAFQLSSYSFASQQQSNNVNVTGISPNSDTYLYCANKQVYVLAYNTINPTNLTLYLLDTSQATATPIYSNVDTGLMNSLNLWFIDNYFVLLTLSSDTQEFYLTTVDLNIKQVVSTTLVQRAESMMSADTIFSFCLEGERKSIYYVAATPPSNLYIYTNNYSDHSIDLSTINIASGTVKNTTLSVNTLQNGSWFQRFLGVDTNGNFLILVENTSFAYSIMTVSPSGNLISSTPYVGSVKPDFTWYLTSYQYDSNRNSVYLIEGGPETGPQLFVYDFGHSATKVITLAMPEGYSIPSGCFDGQNNYYFMDVSDNDNSIFVLSYYSLATYQQSSIVNVTGIAPNLDTYLFSANKQIYAVTRNSPNALSLYLIDTVQATATLTYSDADTGLPFSLNLWFVDNYFVYLSLSSSDNQYYLTTIDLNSNQIVSQSQVQGQVDIHSPTSGVY
;
A
#
# COMPACT_ATOMS: atom_id res chain seq x y z
N MET A 1 -38.70 -45.52 -2.15
CA MET A 1 -37.32 -45.67 -2.65
C MET A 1 -36.67 -44.29 -2.55
N LYS A 2 -35.92 -44.03 -1.47
CA LYS A 2 -35.30 -42.73 -1.17
C LYS A 2 -33.89 -42.74 -1.74
N MET A 3 -33.60 -41.86 -2.70
CA MET A 3 -32.25 -41.69 -3.24
C MET A 3 -31.63 -40.43 -2.61
N ASN A 4 -30.61 -40.67 -1.78
CA ASN A 4 -29.71 -39.66 -1.23
C ASN A 4 -28.74 -39.20 -2.33
N PHE A 5 -28.74 -37.92 -2.66
CA PHE A 5 -27.56 -37.28 -3.24
C PHE A 5 -26.83 -36.52 -2.13
N LYS A 6 -25.69 -37.07 -1.69
CA LYS A 6 -24.68 -36.32 -0.96
C LYS A 6 -23.97 -35.43 -1.97
N LEU A 7 -24.31 -34.14 -1.99
CA LEU A 7 -23.45 -33.11 -2.59
C LEU A 7 -22.27 -32.87 -1.64
N SER A 8 -21.07 -32.92 -2.22
CA SER A 8 -19.80 -32.70 -1.53
C SER A 8 -19.70 -31.25 -1.02
N PRO A 9 -19.26 -31.00 0.22
CA PRO A 9 -19.12 -29.64 0.78
C PRO A 9 -17.96 -28.81 0.18
N TYR A 10 -17.25 -29.33 -0.82
CA TYR A 10 -16.10 -28.64 -1.45
C TYR A 10 -16.45 -27.74 -2.64
N LEU A 11 -17.74 -27.54 -2.96
CA LEU A 11 -18.16 -26.82 -4.18
C LEU A 11 -18.83 -25.45 -3.92
N LEU A 12 -18.66 -24.87 -2.72
CA LEU A 12 -19.21 -23.55 -2.37
C LEU A 12 -18.17 -22.57 -1.82
N PHE A 13 -16.89 -22.81 -2.07
CA PHE A 13 -15.77 -21.97 -1.62
C PHE A 13 -14.91 -21.56 -2.81
N LEU A 14 -15.47 -20.76 -3.74
CA LEU A 14 -14.64 -20.14 -4.79
C LEU A 14 -15.33 -18.97 -5.50
N VAL A 15 -15.87 -17.99 -4.75
CA VAL A 15 -16.23 -16.66 -5.28
C VAL A 15 -16.11 -15.65 -4.14
N ALA A 16 -15.51 -14.49 -4.40
CA ALA A 16 -15.23 -13.33 -3.54
C ALA A 16 -13.81 -13.25 -2.96
N ALA A 17 -12.91 -12.68 -3.77
CA ALA A 17 -11.70 -11.98 -3.34
C ALA A 17 -11.55 -10.79 -4.30
N VAL A 18 -12.22 -9.68 -3.99
CA VAL A 18 -12.11 -8.41 -4.73
C VAL A 18 -11.56 -7.37 -3.78
N CYS A 19 -10.51 -6.70 -4.26
CA CYS A 19 -9.92 -5.47 -3.73
C CYS A 19 -10.87 -4.63 -2.87
N SER A 20 -10.43 -4.31 -1.67
CA SER A 20 -11.12 -3.36 -0.85
C SER A 20 -10.11 -2.28 -0.43
N ILE A 21 -10.31 -1.07 -0.97
CA ILE A 21 -9.57 0.17 -0.68
C ILE A 21 -10.03 0.72 0.69
N TYR A 22 -10.40 -0.16 1.59
CA TYR A 22 -10.98 0.16 2.89
C TYR A 22 -9.89 0.04 3.93
N SER A 23 -9.44 1.17 4.45
CA SER A 23 -8.78 1.19 5.75
C SER A 23 -9.84 0.80 6.78
N SER A 24 -9.89 -0.49 7.11
CA SER A 24 -10.87 -1.04 8.05
C SER A 24 -10.18 -1.18 9.39
N MET A 25 -10.29 -0.19 10.27
CA MET A 25 -9.71 -0.28 11.60
C MET A 25 -10.78 -0.57 12.64
N VAL A 26 -10.52 -1.63 13.39
CA VAL A 26 -11.42 -2.20 14.39
C VAL A 26 -10.94 -1.74 15.76
N VAL A 27 -11.84 -1.34 16.67
CA VAL A 27 -11.53 -1.05 18.07
C VAL A 27 -12.71 -1.42 18.97
N THR A 28 -12.48 -2.20 20.02
CA THR A 28 -13.52 -2.49 21.04
C THR A 28 -13.78 -1.30 21.97
N ALA A 29 -14.85 -1.29 22.74
CA ALA A 29 -14.98 -0.37 23.89
C ALA A 29 -15.48 -1.08 25.16
N THR A 30 -15.44 -0.34 26.27
CA THR A 30 -15.62 -0.72 27.69
C THR A 30 -16.82 -1.64 28.01
N PRO A 31 -16.79 -2.36 29.15
CA PRO A 31 -16.77 -3.84 29.28
C PRO A 31 -17.89 -4.57 28.51
N PRO A 32 -17.60 -5.79 28.03
CA PRO A 32 -17.63 -6.17 26.62
C PRO A 32 -19.06 -6.30 26.11
N SER A 33 -19.76 -5.19 26.01
CA SER A 33 -21.09 -5.17 25.41
C SER A 33 -20.96 -4.98 23.90
N ASN A 34 -19.94 -4.26 23.40
CA ASN A 34 -19.84 -3.94 21.98
C ASN A 34 -18.40 -3.85 21.43
N LEU A 35 -18.22 -4.25 20.16
CA LEU A 35 -17.08 -4.01 19.28
C LEU A 35 -17.42 -2.82 18.37
N TYR A 36 -16.48 -1.90 18.16
CA TYR A 36 -16.64 -0.80 17.22
C TYR A 36 -15.66 -0.98 16.06
N MET A 37 -16.04 -0.53 14.88
CA MET A 37 -15.24 -0.62 13.68
C MET A 37 -15.48 0.64 12.87
N TYR A 38 -14.46 1.06 12.13
CA TYR A 38 -14.68 1.99 11.04
C TYR A 38 -14.01 1.49 9.77
N SER A 39 -14.60 1.84 8.64
CA SER A 39 -14.07 1.64 7.31
C SER A 39 -14.03 2.98 6.59
N VAL A 40 -12.99 3.20 5.81
CA VAL A 40 -12.80 4.44 5.03
C VAL A 40 -12.93 4.08 3.56
N ASP A 41 -14.02 4.47 2.92
CA ASP A 41 -14.20 4.36 1.47
C ASP A 41 -13.69 5.63 0.80
N ARG A 42 -12.45 5.57 0.30
CA ARG A 42 -11.79 6.70 -0.38
C ARG A 42 -12.41 7.03 -1.74
N LEU A 43 -13.14 6.12 -2.37
CA LEU A 43 -13.80 6.35 -3.66
C LEU A 43 -15.10 7.13 -3.50
N LEU A 44 -15.89 6.75 -2.50
CA LEU A 44 -17.16 7.41 -2.20
C LEU A 44 -17.02 8.56 -1.21
N ILE A 45 -15.82 8.76 -0.65
CA ILE A 45 -15.58 9.78 0.37
C ILE A 45 -16.54 9.47 1.54
N LEU A 46 -16.56 8.22 2.00
CA LEU A 46 -17.42 7.80 3.10
C LEU A 46 -16.61 7.13 4.21
N VAL A 47 -17.01 7.34 5.45
CA VAL A 47 -16.53 6.62 6.61
C VAL A 47 -17.69 5.76 7.12
N GLY A 48 -17.60 4.45 6.92
CA GLY A 48 -18.52 3.49 7.54
C GLY A 48 -18.15 3.33 9.00
N LEU A 49 -19.09 3.46 9.91
CA LEU A 49 -18.92 3.19 11.34
C LEU A 49 -19.82 2.02 11.71
N THR A 50 -19.29 1.01 12.40
CA THR A 50 -20.05 -0.17 12.80
C THR A 50 -19.88 -0.43 14.28
N LYS A 51 -20.97 -0.76 14.96
CA LYS A 51 -21.05 -1.21 16.35
C LYS A 51 -21.65 -2.61 16.35
N ILE A 52 -20.93 -3.60 16.86
CA ILE A 52 -21.40 -4.98 17.03
C ILE A 52 -21.57 -5.24 18.51
N ASN A 53 -22.77 -5.60 18.96
CA ASN A 53 -22.98 -6.04 20.32
C ASN A 53 -22.41 -7.46 20.51
N LEU A 54 -21.46 -7.63 21.42
CA LEU A 54 -20.74 -8.89 21.64
C LEU A 54 -21.58 -9.97 22.34
N GLU A 55 -22.59 -9.56 23.12
CA GLU A 55 -23.49 -10.50 23.81
C GLU A 55 -24.57 -11.06 22.86
N THR A 56 -25.13 -10.20 22.01
CA THR A 56 -26.28 -10.54 21.13
C THR A 56 -25.91 -10.75 19.67
N GLY A 57 -24.70 -10.36 19.26
CA GLY A 57 -24.28 -10.31 17.86
C GLY A 57 -24.93 -9.20 17.04
N ALA A 58 -25.74 -8.32 17.64
CA ALA A 58 -26.48 -7.28 16.91
C ALA A 58 -25.53 -6.23 16.30
N VAL A 59 -25.68 -5.95 15.00
CA VAL A 59 -24.84 -5.02 14.25
C VAL A 59 -25.62 -3.75 13.95
N ASN A 60 -25.07 -2.60 14.34
CA ASN A 60 -25.55 -1.27 13.96
C ASN A 60 -24.46 -0.57 13.15
N SER A 61 -24.77 -0.15 11.93
CA SER A 61 -23.83 0.56 11.07
C SER A 61 -24.39 1.91 10.65
N THR A 62 -23.53 2.91 10.53
CA THR A 62 -23.83 4.23 9.94
C THR A 62 -22.72 4.62 8.98
N THR A 63 -22.95 5.62 8.14
CA THR A 63 -21.95 6.13 7.18
C THR A 63 -21.89 7.64 7.29
N LEU A 64 -20.68 8.20 7.23
CA LEU A 64 -20.41 9.63 7.24
C LEU A 64 -19.77 10.05 5.92
N PRO A 65 -20.07 11.23 5.37
CA PRO A 65 -19.18 11.83 4.38
C PRO A 65 -17.81 12.10 5.00
N MET A 66 -16.75 11.61 4.35
CA MET A 66 -15.35 11.84 4.69
C MET A 66 -14.94 13.30 4.45
N PHE A 67 -15.67 14.04 3.62
CA PHE A 67 -15.47 15.47 3.38
C PHE A 67 -16.68 16.29 3.81
N GLN A 68 -16.51 17.01 4.92
CA GLN A 68 -17.03 18.36 5.06
C GLN A 68 -15.80 19.25 5.32
N ASP A 69 -15.64 20.31 4.54
CA ASP A 69 -14.70 21.43 4.82
C ASP A 69 -13.19 21.12 4.86
N ASP A 70 -12.63 20.39 3.89
CA ASP A 70 -11.18 20.12 3.77
C ASP A 70 -10.55 19.40 4.99
N ILE A 71 -11.31 18.50 5.60
CA ILE A 71 -10.90 17.67 6.75
C ILE A 71 -10.58 16.25 6.27
N TRP A 72 -9.39 15.75 6.56
CA TRP A 72 -8.91 14.41 6.19
C TRP A 72 -8.89 13.51 7.40
N LEU A 73 -9.69 12.44 7.41
CA LEU A 73 -9.67 11.46 8.49
C LEU A 73 -8.32 10.74 8.54
N GLN A 74 -7.71 10.70 9.72
CA GLN A 74 -6.39 10.10 9.93
C GLN A 74 -6.50 8.77 10.67
N ARG A 75 -7.23 8.74 11.80
CA ARG A 75 -7.26 7.57 12.68
C ARG A 75 -8.47 7.55 13.60
N PHE A 76 -8.96 6.38 13.96
CA PHE A 76 -9.91 6.23 15.08
C PHE A 76 -9.18 6.16 16.42
N LEU A 77 -9.74 6.85 17.42
CA LEU A 77 -9.11 7.06 18.72
C LEU A 77 -9.78 6.32 19.86
N GLY A 78 -11.02 5.88 19.68
CA GLY A 78 -11.82 5.28 20.72
C GLY A 78 -13.28 5.71 20.63
N VAL A 79 -14.07 5.33 21.62
CA VAL A 79 -15.40 5.90 21.85
C VAL A 79 -15.44 6.58 23.21
N ASP A 80 -16.34 7.55 23.37
CA ASP A 80 -16.61 8.11 24.70
C ASP A 80 -17.62 7.27 25.50
N ALA A 81 -17.92 7.72 26.72
CA ALA A 81 -18.87 7.05 27.62
C ALA A 81 -20.31 6.97 27.08
N ASN A 82 -20.64 7.67 25.99
CA ASN A 82 -21.95 7.63 25.33
C ASN A 82 -21.91 6.82 24.03
N ASP A 83 -20.86 6.03 23.80
CA ASP A 83 -20.60 5.27 22.57
C ASP A 83 -20.37 6.14 21.32
N ASN A 84 -20.03 7.43 21.47
CA ASN A 84 -19.71 8.26 20.31
C ASN A 84 -18.30 7.98 19.81
N PHE A 85 -18.13 7.88 18.50
CA PHE A 85 -16.84 7.66 17.85
C PHE A 85 -15.94 8.89 18.01
N LYS A 86 -14.70 8.67 18.43
CA LYS A 86 -13.63 9.69 18.46
C LYS A 86 -12.67 9.41 17.31
N LEU A 87 -12.51 10.40 16.44
CA LEU A 87 -11.76 10.29 15.20
C LEU A 87 -10.73 11.42 15.13
N LEU A 88 -9.46 11.09 14.92
CA LEU A 88 -8.43 12.05 14.54
C LEU A 88 -8.64 12.46 13.09
N ALA A 89 -8.65 13.76 12.85
CA ALA A 89 -8.66 14.30 11.51
C ALA A 89 -7.63 15.43 11.36
N MET A 90 -7.16 15.64 10.15
CA MET A 90 -6.23 16.68 9.77
C MET A 90 -6.95 17.73 8.93
N ASN A 91 -6.70 19.01 9.14
CA ASN A 91 -7.23 20.07 8.28
C ASN A 91 -6.29 20.35 7.09
N HIS A 92 -6.72 21.18 6.14
CA HIS A 92 -5.90 21.62 4.99
C HIS A 92 -4.56 22.27 5.38
N SER A 93 -4.45 22.80 6.60
CA SER A 93 -3.21 23.41 7.11
C SER A 93 -2.26 22.38 7.74
N GLY A 94 -2.62 21.08 7.75
CA GLY A 94 -1.83 20.02 8.36
C GLY A 94 -1.93 19.93 9.89
N GLY A 95 -2.86 20.65 10.51
CA GLY A 95 -3.15 20.55 11.94
C GLY A 95 -4.08 19.38 12.26
N PHE A 96 -3.86 18.68 13.37
CA PHE A 96 -4.68 17.56 13.84
C PHE A 96 -5.74 18.01 14.84
N GLY A 97 -6.92 17.42 14.77
CA GLY A 97 -8.04 17.65 15.69
C GLY A 97 -8.87 16.39 15.88
N VAL A 98 -9.72 16.37 16.92
CA VAL A 98 -10.58 15.22 17.25
C VAL A 98 -12.04 15.52 16.96
N LEU A 99 -12.61 14.77 16.02
CA LEU A 99 -14.02 14.73 15.70
C LEU A 99 -14.74 13.77 16.65
N THR A 100 -15.91 14.17 17.16
CA THR A 100 -16.81 13.27 17.88
C THR A 100 -18.06 13.04 17.07
N VAL A 101 -18.39 11.78 16.78
CA VAL A 101 -19.53 11.43 15.94
C VAL A 101 -20.49 10.51 16.68
N SER A 102 -21.77 10.85 16.67
CA SER A 102 -22.80 9.95 17.19
C SER A 102 -23.06 8.80 16.20
N PRO A 103 -22.96 7.53 16.62
CA PRO A 103 -23.26 6.42 15.72
C PRO A 103 -24.75 6.28 15.40
N GLN A 104 -25.64 6.83 16.23
CA GLN A 104 -27.10 6.74 16.02
C GLN A 104 -27.60 7.75 14.98
N SER A 105 -27.03 8.94 14.97
CA SER A 105 -27.43 10.03 14.06
C SER A 105 -26.50 10.18 12.86
N GLY A 106 -25.24 9.74 12.98
CA GLY A 106 -24.20 10.06 12.01
C GLY A 106 -23.79 11.53 12.03
N GLU A 107 -24.20 12.30 13.03
CA GLU A 107 -23.90 13.73 13.11
C GLU A 107 -22.62 13.99 13.91
N LEU A 108 -21.86 14.99 13.47
CA LEU A 108 -20.74 15.56 14.21
C LEU A 108 -21.28 16.29 15.44
N LEU A 109 -20.88 15.85 16.62
CA LEU A 109 -21.37 16.42 17.89
C LEU A 109 -20.63 17.70 18.29
N ASN A 110 -19.42 17.90 17.77
CA ASN A 110 -18.60 19.06 18.07
C ASN A 110 -17.68 19.45 16.90
N THR A 111 -17.51 20.74 16.68
CA THR A 111 -16.43 21.25 15.82
C THR A 111 -15.08 20.92 16.49
N PRO A 112 -14.13 20.30 15.77
CA PRO A 112 -12.81 19.99 16.32
C PRO A 112 -11.97 21.25 16.56
N SER A 113 -11.22 21.28 17.66
CA SER A 113 -10.07 22.16 17.80
C SER A 113 -8.85 21.49 17.15
N TYR A 114 -8.05 22.27 16.43
CA TYR A 114 -6.86 21.77 15.74
C TYR A 114 -5.57 22.25 16.40
N ALA A 115 -4.59 21.37 16.54
CA ALA A 115 -3.21 21.69 16.90
C ALA A 115 -2.27 21.26 15.77
N GLY A 116 -1.30 22.10 15.41
CA GLY A 116 -0.35 21.84 14.31
C GLY A 116 -0.42 22.90 13.20
N PRO A 117 0.29 22.71 12.08
CA PRO A 117 1.13 21.56 11.76
C PRO A 117 2.47 21.55 12.50
N ILE A 118 3.05 20.37 12.69
CA ILE A 118 4.48 20.23 13.00
C ILE A 118 5.20 20.04 11.67
N SER A 119 5.72 21.13 11.10
CA SER A 119 6.41 21.16 9.79
C SER A 119 7.67 20.30 9.80
N THR A 120 7.60 19.01 9.44
CA THR A 120 8.77 18.11 9.55
C THR A 120 8.73 16.91 8.61
N THR A 121 9.91 16.51 8.15
CA THR A 121 10.22 15.29 7.36
C THR A 121 10.47 14.09 8.29
N TYR A 122 9.52 13.79 9.17
CA TYR A 122 9.65 12.66 10.10
C TYR A 122 9.04 11.38 9.53
N GLU A 123 9.62 10.25 9.90
CA GLU A 123 8.94 8.96 9.77
C GLU A 123 7.94 8.82 10.92
N TRP A 124 6.70 8.48 10.56
CA TRP A 124 5.58 8.33 11.48
C TRP A 124 5.42 6.86 11.85
N TYR A 125 5.27 6.57 13.14
CA TYR A 125 5.09 5.20 13.61
C TYR A 125 3.74 5.03 14.30
N ASP A 126 2.84 4.33 13.63
CA ASP A 126 1.46 4.12 14.06
C ASP A 126 1.35 3.44 15.44
N THR A 127 2.38 2.74 15.88
CA THR A 127 2.43 2.01 17.15
C THR A 127 2.72 2.89 18.36
N SER A 128 3.21 4.11 18.14
CA SER A 128 3.50 5.09 19.20
C SER A 128 2.38 6.10 19.42
N TYR A 129 1.39 6.11 18.54
CA TYR A 129 0.28 7.04 18.59
C TYR A 129 -0.64 6.75 19.78
N GLN A 130 -0.89 7.75 20.63
CA GLN A 130 -1.79 7.64 21.78
C GLN A 130 -2.66 8.88 21.91
N TYR A 131 -3.94 8.68 22.20
CA TYR A 131 -4.86 9.76 22.55
C TYR A 131 -5.14 9.75 24.05
N ASP A 132 -4.77 10.83 24.73
CA ASP A 132 -5.15 11.08 26.11
C ASP A 132 -6.43 11.91 26.15
N SER A 133 -7.54 11.22 26.39
CA SER A 133 -8.84 11.86 26.55
C SER A 133 -8.94 12.79 27.77
N GLY A 134 -8.11 12.59 28.80
CA GLY A 134 -8.09 13.42 30.01
C GLY A 134 -7.48 14.79 29.77
N ARG A 135 -6.42 14.87 28.97
CA ARG A 135 -5.79 16.14 28.54
C ARG A 135 -6.29 16.65 27.21
N ASN A 136 -7.09 15.86 26.49
CA ASN A 136 -7.45 16.10 25.10
C ASN A 136 -6.19 16.35 24.25
N ALA A 137 -5.24 15.43 24.35
CA ALA A 137 -3.94 15.54 23.70
C ALA A 137 -3.61 14.26 22.93
N VAL A 138 -2.86 14.43 21.84
CA VAL A 138 -2.35 13.33 21.03
C VAL A 138 -0.84 13.30 21.14
N TYR A 139 -0.30 12.10 21.37
CA TYR A 139 1.12 11.84 21.54
C TYR A 139 1.63 10.92 20.44
N LEU A 140 2.82 11.23 19.91
CA LEU A 140 3.45 10.43 18.85
C LEU A 140 4.97 10.46 19.01
N ILE A 141 5.63 9.31 18.93
CA ILE A 141 7.08 9.27 18.78
C ILE A 141 7.42 9.32 17.30
N VAL A 142 8.36 10.20 16.97
CA VAL A 142 8.89 10.37 15.62
C VAL A 142 10.39 10.26 15.60
N THR A 143 10.93 9.84 14.46
CA THR A 143 12.36 9.82 14.18
C THR A 143 12.63 10.66 12.94
N GLY A 144 13.77 11.32 12.92
CA GLY A 144 14.24 12.14 11.80
C GLY A 144 15.75 12.19 11.82
N ALA A 145 16.37 13.16 11.14
CA ALA A 145 17.80 13.41 11.23
C ALA A 145 18.20 13.82 12.66
N GLY A 146 18.46 12.84 13.53
CA GLY A 146 18.82 13.00 14.94
C GLY A 146 18.08 12.04 15.88
N ALA A 147 18.14 12.32 17.18
CA ALA A 147 17.54 11.47 18.22
C ALA A 147 15.99 11.53 18.23
N PRO A 148 15.32 10.44 18.67
CA PRO A 148 13.86 10.35 18.76
C PRO A 148 13.22 11.54 19.48
N ARG A 149 12.00 11.90 19.06
CA ARG A 149 11.22 13.00 19.65
C ARG A 149 9.82 12.52 19.97
N LEU A 150 9.27 13.02 21.08
CA LEU A 150 7.85 12.92 21.39
C LEU A 150 7.17 14.21 20.93
N LEU A 151 6.26 14.08 19.98
CA LEU A 151 5.35 15.15 19.56
C LEU A 151 4.10 15.08 20.43
N GLU A 152 3.71 16.22 20.98
CA GLU A 152 2.44 16.41 21.67
C GLU A 152 1.60 17.43 20.91
N TYR A 153 0.41 17.01 20.49
CA TYR A 153 -0.64 17.86 19.96
C TYR A 153 -1.68 18.06 21.06
N ASN A 154 -1.52 19.13 21.85
CA ASN A 154 -2.49 19.50 22.87
C ASN A 154 -3.66 20.25 22.21
N LEU A 155 -4.79 19.57 22.08
CA LEU A 155 -5.97 20.08 21.37
C LEU A 155 -6.83 20.98 22.26
N ALA A 156 -6.71 20.86 23.59
CA ALA A 156 -7.38 21.76 24.52
C ALA A 156 -6.86 23.20 24.36
N ASP A 157 -5.55 23.35 24.20
CA ASP A 157 -4.88 24.65 24.05
C ASP A 157 -4.52 24.99 22.60
N SER A 158 -4.84 24.11 21.65
CA SER A 158 -4.47 24.23 20.22
C SER A 158 -2.97 24.46 20.01
N SER A 159 -2.14 23.78 20.81
CA SER A 159 -0.69 23.96 20.85
C SER A 159 0.04 22.66 20.54
N THR A 160 1.25 22.78 20.00
CA THR A 160 2.12 21.64 19.72
C THR A 160 3.44 21.77 20.46
N ASN A 161 3.85 20.70 21.15
CA ASN A 161 5.13 20.62 21.83
C ASN A 161 6.00 19.54 21.20
N ILE A 162 7.31 19.79 21.19
CA ILE A 162 8.34 18.84 20.74
C ILE A 162 9.24 18.56 21.94
N VAL A 163 9.23 17.32 22.41
CA VAL A 163 10.08 16.85 23.49
C VAL A 163 11.22 16.03 22.90
N GLN A 164 12.45 16.48 23.09
CA GLN A 164 13.63 15.71 22.69
C GLN A 164 13.84 14.55 23.67
N LEU A 165 13.89 13.32 23.16
CA LEU A 165 14.17 12.14 23.96
C LEU A 165 15.67 11.83 23.91
N SER A 166 16.22 11.44 25.05
CA SER A 166 17.58 10.93 25.19
C SER A 166 17.57 9.41 25.05
N MET A 167 17.73 8.95 23.81
CA MET A 167 17.82 7.54 23.42
C MET A 167 18.97 7.36 22.43
N SER A 168 19.59 6.18 22.38
CA SER A 168 20.62 5.87 21.39
C SER A 168 20.04 5.93 19.97
N GLU A 169 20.82 6.43 19.01
CA GLU A 169 20.50 6.36 17.59
C GLU A 169 20.25 4.90 17.18
N LEU A 170 19.22 4.71 16.35
CA LEU A 170 18.31 3.56 16.37
C LEU A 170 18.78 2.37 15.52
N TYR A 171 18.36 1.16 15.92
CA TYR A 171 18.31 -0.04 15.06
C TYR A 171 16.85 -0.43 14.72
N ASN A 172 15.89 -0.18 15.62
CA ASN A 172 14.48 -0.50 15.46
C ASN A 172 13.57 0.66 15.91
N ILE A 173 12.30 0.62 15.49
CA ILE A 173 11.30 1.66 15.72
C ILE A 173 10.85 1.65 17.20
N PRO A 174 10.93 2.77 17.94
CA PRO A 174 10.47 2.82 19.32
C PRO A 174 8.93 2.79 19.41
N SER A 175 8.39 1.97 20.30
CA SER A 175 6.95 1.96 20.63
C SER A 175 6.70 2.73 21.93
N GLY A 176 5.50 3.28 22.11
CA GLY A 176 5.19 4.10 23.28
C GLY A 176 3.72 4.08 23.70
N CYS A 177 3.50 4.33 24.99
CA CYS A 177 2.16 4.37 25.57
C CYS A 177 2.04 5.42 26.69
N PHE A 178 0.85 6.01 26.84
CA PHE A 178 0.55 6.96 27.91
C PHE A 178 -0.20 6.25 29.05
N ASP A 179 0.24 6.42 30.30
CA ASP A 179 -0.32 5.70 31.46
C ASP A 179 -1.71 6.17 31.90
N GLY A 180 -2.26 7.19 31.24
CA GLY A 180 -3.53 7.81 31.62
C GLY A 180 -3.42 8.75 32.80
N VAL A 181 -2.20 9.09 33.23
CA VAL A 181 -1.93 9.99 34.36
C VAL A 181 -0.96 11.08 33.94
N ASP A 182 0.35 10.83 33.99
CA ASP A 182 1.38 11.85 33.85
C ASP A 182 2.62 11.37 33.11
N ASN A 183 2.70 10.10 32.70
CA ASN A 183 3.91 9.56 32.10
C ASN A 183 3.62 8.94 30.74
N TYR A 184 4.45 9.32 29.77
CA TYR A 184 4.54 8.65 28.49
C TYR A 184 5.75 7.71 28.53
N TYR A 185 5.48 6.41 28.47
CA TYR A 185 6.51 5.38 28.42
C TYR A 185 6.88 5.09 26.98
N PHE A 186 8.15 4.79 26.75
CA PHE A 186 8.64 4.38 25.45
C PHE A 186 9.74 3.34 25.58
N MET A 187 9.75 2.40 24.65
CA MET A 187 10.64 1.25 24.69
C MET A 187 11.30 1.06 23.32
N ASN A 188 12.58 0.69 23.34
CA ASN A 188 13.37 0.40 22.16
C ASN A 188 13.98 -0.99 22.23
N ILE A 189 14.16 -1.60 21.06
CA ILE A 189 14.96 -2.81 20.86
C ILE A 189 16.37 -2.34 20.48
N ILE A 190 17.36 -2.69 21.29
CA ILE A 190 18.72 -2.13 21.20
C ILE A 190 19.74 -3.09 20.57
N ASP A 191 19.28 -4.17 19.95
CA ASP A 191 20.10 -5.15 19.25
C ASP A 191 19.40 -5.75 18.03
N ASP A 192 20.20 -6.26 17.08
CA ASP A 192 19.71 -6.85 15.82
C ASP A 192 18.98 -8.19 16.00
N ASN A 193 19.16 -8.84 17.16
CA ASN A 193 18.58 -10.14 17.46
C ASN A 193 17.27 -10.05 18.25
N PHE A 194 16.70 -8.84 18.42
CA PHE A 194 15.43 -8.64 19.11
C PHE A 194 15.44 -9.27 20.52
N SER A 195 16.52 -9.06 21.27
CA SER A 195 16.79 -9.73 22.55
C SER A 195 17.13 -8.80 23.70
N ALA A 196 17.46 -7.54 23.42
CA ALA A 196 17.75 -6.52 24.41
C ALA A 196 16.78 -5.34 24.24
N PHE A 197 16.14 -4.97 25.35
CA PHE A 197 15.09 -3.96 25.37
C PHE A 197 15.45 -2.86 26.36
N GLN A 198 15.22 -1.60 25.98
CA GLN A 198 15.48 -0.43 26.82
C GLN A 198 14.19 0.37 26.99
N LEU A 199 13.79 0.60 28.24
CA LEU A 199 12.62 1.40 28.61
C LEU A 199 13.08 2.75 29.15
N SER A 200 12.30 3.78 28.84
CA SER A 200 12.33 5.05 29.55
C SER A 200 10.92 5.66 29.58
N SER A 201 10.78 6.76 30.28
CA SER A 201 9.51 7.47 30.45
C SER A 201 9.76 8.97 30.46
N TYR A 202 8.82 9.73 29.91
CA TYR A 202 8.77 11.17 30.04
C TYR A 202 7.60 11.55 30.94
N SER A 203 7.89 12.24 32.05
CA SER A 203 6.87 12.76 32.94
C SER A 203 6.49 14.16 32.53
N PHE A 204 5.22 14.37 32.20
CA PHE A 204 4.69 15.69 31.88
C PHE A 204 4.56 16.58 33.12
N ALA A 205 4.39 15.99 34.30
CA ALA A 205 4.31 16.72 35.56
C ALA A 205 5.65 17.36 35.95
N SER A 206 6.76 16.62 35.81
CA SER A 206 8.10 17.14 36.11
C SER A 206 8.82 17.71 34.88
N GLN A 207 8.30 17.46 33.67
CA GLN A 207 8.94 17.74 32.38
C GLN A 207 10.32 17.10 32.23
N GLN A 208 10.54 15.95 32.88
CA GLN A 208 11.80 15.23 32.87
C GLN A 208 11.63 13.82 32.32
N GLN A 209 12.63 13.39 31.56
CA GLN A 209 12.78 11.99 31.16
C GLN A 209 13.48 11.21 32.28
N SER A 210 13.01 9.99 32.55
CA SER A 210 13.72 9.04 33.40
C SER A 210 14.98 8.52 32.74
N ASN A 211 15.90 7.97 33.54
CA ASN A 211 17.04 7.24 32.99
C ASN A 211 16.57 6.08 32.10
N ASN A 212 17.36 5.74 31.10
CA ASN A 212 17.17 4.56 30.29
C ASN A 212 17.55 3.31 31.11
N VAL A 213 16.65 2.33 31.16
CA VAL A 213 16.83 1.09 31.93
C VAL A 213 16.64 -0.12 31.02
N ASN A 214 17.47 -1.15 31.20
CA ASN A 214 17.33 -2.39 30.44
C ASN A 214 16.18 -3.20 31.01
N VAL A 215 15.24 -3.60 30.16
CA VAL A 215 14.13 -4.47 30.55
C VAL A 215 14.58 -5.92 30.49
N THR A 216 14.30 -6.66 31.57
CA THR A 216 14.55 -8.10 31.66
C THR A 216 13.25 -8.88 31.69
N GLY A 217 13.27 -10.16 31.32
CA GLY A 217 12.10 -11.04 31.38
C GLY A 217 11.27 -11.15 30.09
N ILE A 218 11.51 -10.28 29.11
CA ILE A 218 10.99 -10.45 27.74
C ILE A 218 11.83 -11.55 27.07
N SER A 219 11.16 -12.45 26.34
CA SER A 219 11.84 -13.53 25.62
C SER A 219 12.71 -12.98 24.47
N PRO A 220 13.85 -13.60 24.14
CA PRO A 220 14.64 -13.21 22.97
C PRO A 220 13.88 -13.49 21.67
N ASN A 221 14.32 -12.87 20.56
CA ASN A 221 13.64 -12.90 19.26
C ASN A 221 12.20 -12.36 19.35
N SER A 222 12.02 -11.24 20.05
CA SER A 222 10.71 -10.62 20.25
C SER A 222 10.64 -9.24 19.61
N ASP A 223 9.75 -9.10 18.63
CA ASP A 223 9.30 -7.79 18.17
C ASP A 223 8.24 -7.25 19.15
N THR A 224 8.43 -6.05 19.67
CA THR A 224 7.74 -5.59 20.87
C THR A 224 6.99 -4.27 20.70
N TYR A 225 5.77 -4.25 21.26
CA TYR A 225 4.84 -3.13 21.20
C TYR A 225 4.40 -2.75 22.61
N LEU A 226 4.55 -1.49 22.98
CA LEU A 226 4.21 -0.98 24.29
C LEU A 226 2.75 -0.52 24.34
N TYR A 227 2.00 -0.95 25.36
CA TYR A 227 0.62 -0.56 25.60
C TYR A 227 0.40 -0.17 27.05
N CYS A 228 -0.50 0.77 27.30
CA CYS A 228 -0.85 1.21 28.63
C CYS A 228 -2.36 0.98 28.83
N ALA A 229 -2.73 0.29 29.91
CA ALA A 229 -4.12 0.01 30.24
C ALA A 229 -4.26 -0.14 31.76
N ASN A 230 -5.41 0.22 32.33
CA ASN A 230 -5.63 0.18 33.79
C ASN A 230 -4.46 0.78 34.63
N LYS A 231 -3.84 1.87 34.14
CA LYS A 231 -2.68 2.51 34.78
C LYS A 231 -1.45 1.60 34.95
N GLN A 232 -1.36 0.55 34.14
CA GLN A 232 -0.22 -0.37 34.06
C GLN A 232 0.38 -0.33 32.66
N VAL A 233 1.65 -0.71 32.56
CA VAL A 233 2.39 -0.79 31.31
C VAL A 233 2.52 -2.26 30.91
N TYR A 234 2.18 -2.55 29.67
CA TYR A 234 2.25 -3.87 29.07
C TYR A 234 3.16 -3.86 27.87
N VAL A 235 3.87 -4.98 27.68
CA VAL A 235 4.65 -5.25 26.48
C VAL A 235 4.01 -6.41 25.77
N LEU A 236 3.55 -6.18 24.56
CA LEU A 236 3.18 -7.25 23.65
C LEU A 236 4.41 -7.65 22.84
N ALA A 237 4.70 -8.95 22.78
CA ALA A 237 5.84 -9.49 22.07
C ALA A 237 5.39 -10.54 21.05
N TYR A 238 5.75 -10.34 19.79
CA TYR A 238 5.63 -11.35 18.74
C TYR A 238 6.98 -12.04 18.54
N ASN A 239 6.96 -13.36 18.42
CA ASN A 239 8.19 -14.10 18.19
C ASN A 239 8.64 -13.92 16.73
N THR A 240 9.83 -13.37 16.50
CA THR A 240 10.33 -13.10 15.14
C THR A 240 10.68 -14.38 14.36
N ILE A 241 10.81 -15.53 15.02
CA ILE A 241 11.00 -16.84 14.38
C ILE A 241 9.65 -17.49 14.04
N ASN A 242 8.67 -17.36 14.93
CA ASN A 242 7.32 -17.89 14.77
C ASN A 242 6.30 -16.74 14.93
N PRO A 243 6.04 -15.95 13.88
CA PRO A 243 5.34 -14.67 13.98
C PRO A 243 3.84 -14.77 14.34
N THR A 244 3.28 -15.98 14.42
CA THR A 244 1.94 -16.19 14.99
C THR A 244 1.96 -16.40 16.51
N ASN A 245 3.13 -16.58 17.12
CA ASN A 245 3.29 -16.72 18.57
C ASN A 245 3.35 -15.33 19.19
N LEU A 246 2.52 -15.13 20.22
CA LEU A 246 2.37 -13.86 20.91
C LEU A 246 2.45 -14.08 22.42
N THR A 247 3.13 -13.17 23.11
CA THR A 247 3.11 -13.09 24.58
C THR A 247 2.87 -11.67 25.03
N LEU A 248 1.91 -11.50 25.94
CA LEU A 248 1.67 -10.26 26.66
C LEU A 248 2.37 -10.31 28.02
N TYR A 249 3.21 -9.33 28.27
CA TYR A 249 3.91 -9.12 29.53
C TYR A 249 3.34 -7.92 30.28
N LEU A 250 3.25 -8.04 31.61
CA LEU A 250 3.09 -6.91 32.51
C LEU A 250 4.49 -6.39 32.89
N LEU A 251 4.73 -5.09 32.68
CA LEU A 251 6.00 -4.45 32.95
C LEU A 251 5.98 -3.76 34.31
N ASP A 252 6.85 -4.20 35.23
CA ASP A 252 7.18 -3.43 36.43
C ASP A 252 8.17 -2.33 36.03
N THR A 253 7.65 -1.13 35.85
CA THR A 253 8.43 0.04 35.41
C THR A 253 9.45 0.51 36.46
N SER A 254 9.31 0.10 37.73
CA SER A 254 10.24 0.45 38.80
C SER A 254 11.47 -0.47 38.82
N GLN A 255 11.28 -1.74 38.46
CA GLN A 255 12.34 -2.76 38.44
C GLN A 255 12.85 -3.05 37.02
N ALA A 256 12.19 -2.53 35.99
CA ALA A 256 12.42 -2.88 34.58
C ALA A 256 12.35 -4.40 34.35
N THR A 257 11.34 -5.06 34.93
CA THR A 257 11.11 -6.49 34.79
C THR A 257 9.76 -6.76 34.14
N ALA A 258 9.73 -7.60 33.11
CA ALA A 258 8.55 -8.02 32.40
C ALA A 258 8.12 -9.41 32.87
N THR A 259 6.86 -9.57 33.28
CA THR A 259 6.29 -10.86 33.69
C THR A 259 5.24 -11.30 32.68
N PRO A 260 5.34 -12.49 32.06
CA PRO A 260 4.32 -12.96 31.13
C PRO A 260 2.98 -13.15 31.87
N ILE A 261 1.91 -12.57 31.33
CA ILE A 261 0.56 -12.69 31.89
C ILE A 261 -0.41 -13.41 30.95
N TYR A 262 -0.09 -13.47 29.66
CA TYR A 262 -0.83 -14.22 28.67
C TYR A 262 0.10 -14.63 27.53
N SER A 263 -0.05 -15.85 27.01
CA SER A 263 0.68 -16.32 25.84
C SER A 263 -0.27 -17.10 24.95
N ASN A 264 -0.16 -16.87 23.64
CA ASN A 264 -0.76 -17.70 22.62
C ASN A 264 0.33 -18.25 21.70
N VAL A 265 0.40 -19.57 21.61
CA VAL A 265 1.42 -20.29 20.83
C VAL A 265 1.13 -20.31 19.34
N ASP A 266 -0.09 -19.96 18.92
CA ASP A 266 -0.44 -19.76 17.52
C ASP A 266 -1.75 -18.96 17.45
N THR A 267 -1.64 -17.68 17.14
CA THR A 267 -2.80 -16.82 16.90
C THR A 267 -3.43 -17.07 15.53
N GLY A 268 -2.78 -17.84 14.64
CA GLY A 268 -3.14 -18.00 13.24
C GLY A 268 -2.99 -16.73 12.40
N LEU A 269 -2.48 -15.63 12.98
CA LEU A 269 -2.32 -14.33 12.34
C LEU A 269 -0.93 -13.78 12.65
N MET A 270 -0.13 -13.48 11.62
CA MET A 270 1.17 -12.85 11.83
C MET A 270 0.98 -11.37 12.20
N ASN A 271 1.72 -10.88 13.20
CA ASN A 271 1.80 -9.46 13.58
C ASN A 271 0.43 -8.72 13.52
N SER A 272 -0.60 -9.30 14.13
CA SER A 272 -1.96 -8.76 14.01
C SER A 272 -2.16 -7.51 14.87
N LEU A 273 -2.15 -6.32 14.26
CA LEU A 273 -2.58 -5.06 14.90
C LEU A 273 -4.09 -5.04 15.27
N ASN A 274 -4.81 -6.15 15.08
CA ASN A 274 -6.19 -6.37 15.51
C ASN A 274 -6.25 -6.79 16.98
N LEU A 275 -5.72 -5.92 17.84
CA LEU A 275 -5.71 -6.10 19.27
C LEU A 275 -5.96 -4.79 19.99
N TRP A 276 -6.56 -4.91 21.16
CA TRP A 276 -7.20 -3.79 21.83
C TRP A 276 -6.93 -3.84 23.31
N PHE A 277 -6.55 -2.70 23.85
CA PHE A 277 -6.46 -2.47 25.28
C PHE A 277 -7.54 -1.48 25.66
N ILE A 278 -8.46 -1.91 26.52
CA ILE A 278 -9.53 -1.05 27.02
C ILE A 278 -9.71 -1.32 28.49
N ASP A 279 -9.51 -0.27 29.30
CA ASP A 279 -9.57 -0.34 30.74
C ASP A 279 -8.76 -1.55 31.27
N ASN A 280 -9.49 -2.61 31.62
CA ASN A 280 -9.00 -3.83 32.25
C ASN A 280 -8.93 -5.03 31.31
N TYR A 281 -9.12 -4.83 30.00
CA TYR A 281 -9.19 -5.94 29.05
C TYR A 281 -8.15 -5.79 27.94
N PHE A 282 -7.56 -6.91 27.59
CA PHE A 282 -6.81 -7.11 26.36
C PHE A 282 -7.63 -8.03 25.46
N VAL A 283 -8.04 -7.53 24.31
CA VAL A 283 -8.80 -8.30 23.33
C VAL A 283 -7.91 -8.54 22.12
N LEU A 284 -7.92 -9.76 21.60
CA LEU A 284 -7.21 -10.11 20.38
C LEU A 284 -8.09 -10.94 19.45
N LEU A 285 -7.90 -10.74 18.15
CA LEU A 285 -8.43 -11.63 17.13
C LEU A 285 -7.47 -12.81 16.92
N THR A 286 -8.01 -14.02 16.83
CA THR A 286 -7.28 -15.24 16.49
C THR A 286 -7.98 -16.01 15.39
N LEU A 287 -7.22 -16.63 14.51
CA LEU A 287 -7.72 -17.55 13.48
C LEU A 287 -7.45 -18.99 13.91
N SER A 288 -8.48 -19.81 14.00
CA SER A 288 -8.31 -21.24 14.26
C SER A 288 -7.69 -21.91 13.03
N SER A 289 -6.53 -22.53 13.19
CA SER A 289 -5.89 -23.31 12.12
C SER A 289 -6.74 -24.51 11.69
N ASP A 290 -7.51 -25.10 12.62
CA ASP A 290 -8.35 -26.28 12.36
C ASP A 290 -9.66 -25.93 11.64
N THR A 291 -10.36 -24.88 12.07
CA THR A 291 -11.69 -24.54 11.53
C THR A 291 -11.68 -23.41 10.51
N GLN A 292 -10.57 -22.67 10.40
CA GLN A 292 -10.46 -21.44 9.61
C GLN A 292 -11.50 -20.37 10.04
N GLU A 293 -11.95 -20.43 11.29
CA GLU A 293 -12.88 -19.46 11.85
C GLU A 293 -12.15 -18.43 12.72
N PHE A 294 -12.69 -17.22 12.75
CA PHE A 294 -12.20 -16.13 13.58
C PHE A 294 -12.82 -16.17 14.98
N TYR A 295 -11.99 -15.95 15.98
CA TYR A 295 -12.38 -15.88 17.37
C TYR A 295 -11.88 -14.57 17.97
N LEU A 296 -12.76 -13.88 18.71
CA LEU A 296 -12.38 -12.78 19.58
C LEU A 296 -12.08 -13.33 20.96
N THR A 297 -10.82 -13.27 21.36
CA THR A 297 -10.37 -13.68 22.70
C THR A 297 -10.22 -12.45 23.57
N THR A 298 -10.87 -12.45 24.73
CA THR A 298 -10.81 -11.37 25.73
C THR A 298 -10.10 -11.87 26.96
N VAL A 299 -9.01 -11.20 27.33
CA VAL A 299 -8.22 -11.42 28.53
C VAL A 299 -8.51 -10.31 29.51
N ASP A 300 -8.94 -10.65 30.72
CA ASP A 300 -9.05 -9.71 31.82
C ASP A 300 -7.65 -9.51 32.45
N LEU A 301 -7.16 -8.27 32.41
CA LEU A 301 -5.85 -7.86 32.87
C LEU A 301 -5.71 -7.83 34.40
N ASN A 302 -6.83 -7.69 35.14
CA ASN A 302 -6.80 -7.72 36.60
C ASN A 302 -6.56 -9.13 37.13
N ILE A 303 -7.29 -10.10 36.58
CA ILE A 303 -7.18 -11.51 36.99
C ILE A 303 -6.21 -12.31 36.12
N LYS A 304 -5.74 -11.72 35.01
CA LYS A 304 -4.76 -12.29 34.06
C LYS A 304 -5.24 -13.61 33.45
N GLN A 305 -6.51 -13.65 33.07
CA GLN A 305 -7.16 -14.85 32.52
C GLN A 305 -8.02 -14.50 31.31
N VAL A 306 -8.14 -15.46 30.39
CA VAL A 306 -9.15 -15.40 29.33
C VAL A 306 -10.53 -15.49 29.97
N VAL A 307 -11.36 -14.47 29.76
CA VAL A 307 -12.74 -14.40 30.26
C VAL A 307 -13.78 -14.68 29.18
N SER A 308 -13.40 -14.52 27.90
CA SER A 308 -14.26 -14.89 26.77
C SER A 308 -13.44 -15.31 25.56
N THR A 309 -13.96 -16.28 24.82
CA THR A 309 -13.53 -16.60 23.45
C THR A 309 -14.79 -16.76 22.62
N THR A 310 -15.09 -15.77 21.81
CA THR A 310 -16.36 -15.71 21.05
C THR A 310 -16.08 -15.97 19.59
N LEU A 311 -16.72 -16.98 19.03
CA LEU A 311 -16.75 -17.20 17.58
C LEU A 311 -17.39 -15.95 16.94
N VAL A 312 -16.69 -15.35 15.98
CA VAL A 312 -17.25 -14.24 15.20
C VAL A 312 -18.28 -14.84 14.24
N GLN A 313 -19.55 -14.84 14.65
CA GLN A 313 -20.64 -15.38 13.84
C GLN A 313 -20.81 -14.54 12.58
N ARG A 314 -20.87 -15.22 11.43
CA ARG A 314 -21.18 -14.64 10.12
C ARG A 314 -22.59 -14.03 10.19
N ALA A 315 -22.70 -12.74 10.48
CA ALA A 315 -23.94 -12.02 10.23
C ALA A 315 -24.07 -11.90 8.70
N GLU A 316 -25.02 -12.62 8.09
CA GLU A 316 -25.29 -12.61 6.65
C GLU A 316 -25.62 -11.22 6.06
N SER A 317 -25.61 -10.16 6.87
CA SER A 317 -25.83 -8.76 6.49
C SER A 317 -24.64 -7.83 6.75
N MET A 318 -23.51 -8.34 7.25
CA MET A 318 -22.27 -7.56 7.22
C MET A 318 -21.61 -7.73 5.86
N MET A 319 -21.32 -6.58 5.24
CA MET A 319 -20.53 -6.34 4.03
C MET A 319 -19.73 -7.55 3.54
N SER A 320 -19.81 -7.81 2.22
CA SER A 320 -19.07 -8.84 1.48
C SER A 320 -17.70 -9.08 2.08
N ALA A 321 -17.31 -10.35 2.20
CA ALA A 321 -16.09 -10.85 2.85
C ALA A 321 -14.78 -10.08 2.54
N ASP A 322 -14.79 -9.29 1.47
CA ASP A 322 -13.75 -8.36 1.04
C ASP A 322 -13.55 -7.12 1.94
N THR A 323 -14.54 -6.67 2.72
CA THR A 323 -14.51 -5.34 3.39
C THR A 323 -14.06 -5.36 4.85
N ILE A 324 -13.84 -6.52 5.48
CA ILE A 324 -13.59 -6.57 6.95
C ILE A 324 -12.12 -6.83 7.30
N PHE A 325 -11.28 -7.36 6.40
CA PHE A 325 -9.89 -7.64 6.73
C PHE A 325 -8.96 -7.37 5.55
N SER A 326 -8.44 -6.14 5.49
CA SER A 326 -7.21 -5.83 4.76
C SER A 326 -6.32 -5.03 5.69
N PHE A 327 -5.50 -5.74 6.45
CA PHE A 327 -4.31 -5.20 7.09
C PHE A 327 -3.10 -5.90 6.51
N CYS A 328 -2.12 -5.11 6.13
CA CYS A 328 -0.83 -5.55 5.61
C CYS A 328 -0.22 -6.63 6.52
N LEU A 329 -0.22 -7.86 6.03
CA LEU A 329 0.90 -8.76 6.28
C LEU A 329 2.11 -8.13 5.57
N GLU A 330 2.97 -7.42 6.31
CA GLU A 330 4.33 -7.10 5.86
C GLU A 330 5.23 -8.36 5.76
N GLY A 331 4.65 -9.53 5.45
CA GLY A 331 5.37 -10.78 5.21
C GLY A 331 5.48 -11.16 3.73
N GLU A 332 4.63 -10.61 2.87
CA GLU A 332 4.72 -10.80 1.43
C GLU A 332 4.35 -9.47 0.76
N ARG A 333 5.34 -8.61 0.50
CA ARG A 333 5.17 -7.58 -0.53
C ARG A 333 4.98 -8.31 -1.87
N LYS A 334 3.80 -8.84 -2.19
CA LYS A 334 3.52 -9.31 -3.54
C LYS A 334 3.29 -8.08 -4.40
N SER A 335 4.38 -7.54 -4.94
CA SER A 335 4.28 -6.53 -5.99
C SER A 335 3.96 -7.27 -7.28
N ILE A 336 2.74 -7.09 -7.77
CA ILE A 336 2.31 -7.59 -9.07
C ILE A 336 2.67 -6.55 -10.12
N TYR A 337 3.23 -7.03 -11.21
CA TYR A 337 3.70 -6.24 -12.33
C TYR A 337 3.45 -7.08 -13.58
N TYR A 338 3.10 -6.46 -14.71
CA TYR A 338 2.53 -7.23 -15.83
C TYR A 338 3.41 -7.02 -17.04
N VAL A 339 3.98 -8.03 -17.72
CA VAL A 339 4.79 -7.76 -18.93
C VAL A 339 4.34 -8.47 -20.18
N ALA A 340 4.15 -7.72 -21.25
CA ALA A 340 4.13 -8.29 -22.57
C ALA A 340 5.51 -8.23 -23.20
N ALA A 341 5.81 -9.24 -23.98
CA ALA A 341 6.91 -9.19 -24.90
C ALA A 341 6.58 -9.91 -26.18
N THR A 342 6.88 -9.21 -27.27
CA THR A 342 6.86 -9.64 -28.67
C THR A 342 5.48 -10.02 -29.25
N PRO A 343 5.24 -9.74 -30.54
CA PRO A 343 3.91 -9.61 -31.17
C PRO A 343 3.33 -10.95 -31.62
N PRO A 344 2.03 -11.19 -31.43
CA PRO A 344 1.44 -11.44 -30.13
C PRO A 344 0.93 -12.89 -30.08
N SER A 345 1.69 -13.77 -29.43
CA SER A 345 1.14 -15.09 -29.05
C SER A 345 0.67 -15.10 -27.61
N ASN A 346 1.40 -14.43 -26.70
CA ASN A 346 1.10 -14.47 -25.28
C ASN A 346 1.27 -13.09 -24.60
N LEU A 347 0.44 -12.88 -23.58
CA LEU A 347 0.57 -11.86 -22.54
C LEU A 347 1.24 -12.52 -21.32
N TYR A 348 2.15 -11.83 -20.63
CA TYR A 348 2.67 -12.30 -19.35
C TYR A 348 2.27 -11.36 -18.22
N ILE A 349 1.92 -11.94 -17.08
CA ILE A 349 1.55 -11.25 -15.85
C ILE A 349 2.41 -11.85 -14.77
N TYR A 350 3.04 -11.04 -13.91
CA TYR A 350 3.95 -11.57 -12.91
C TYR A 350 3.78 -10.97 -11.53
N THR A 351 4.11 -11.76 -10.52
CA THR A 351 4.13 -11.36 -9.12
C THR A 351 5.51 -11.63 -8.57
N ASN A 352 6.15 -10.60 -8.01
CA ASN A 352 7.41 -10.77 -7.32
C ASN A 352 7.15 -11.20 -5.87
N ASN A 353 7.74 -12.31 -5.46
CA ASN A 353 7.76 -12.74 -4.08
C ASN A 353 9.11 -12.39 -3.45
N TYR A 354 9.17 -11.29 -2.69
CA TYR A 354 10.44 -10.86 -2.07
C TYR A 354 10.93 -11.83 -0.98
N SER A 355 10.05 -12.67 -0.41
CA SER A 355 10.42 -13.56 0.70
C SER A 355 11.31 -14.71 0.26
N ASP A 356 11.11 -15.24 -0.95
CA ASP A 356 11.86 -16.35 -1.52
C ASP A 356 12.58 -15.98 -2.84
N HIS A 357 12.55 -14.68 -3.20
CA HIS A 357 13.09 -14.14 -4.45
C HIS A 357 12.59 -14.87 -5.70
N SER A 358 11.36 -15.39 -5.67
CA SER A 358 10.71 -16.00 -6.82
C SER A 358 9.80 -15.02 -7.56
N ILE A 359 9.53 -15.32 -8.82
CA ILE A 359 8.60 -14.58 -9.65
C ILE A 359 7.53 -15.56 -10.14
N ASP A 360 6.29 -15.40 -9.69
CA ASP A 360 5.16 -16.13 -10.26
C ASP A 360 4.76 -15.46 -11.57
N LEU A 361 4.65 -16.22 -12.66
CA LEU A 361 4.39 -15.73 -14.01
C LEU A 361 3.17 -16.44 -14.60
N SER A 362 2.09 -15.72 -14.86
CA SER A 362 0.94 -16.16 -15.65
C SER A 362 1.11 -15.74 -17.11
N THR A 363 1.22 -16.71 -17.99
CA THR A 363 1.25 -16.51 -19.45
C THR A 363 -0.14 -16.75 -20.02
N ILE A 364 -0.77 -15.76 -20.65
CA ILE A 364 -2.08 -15.88 -21.30
C ILE A 364 -1.89 -15.88 -22.81
N ASN A 365 -2.27 -16.94 -23.49
CA ASN A 365 -2.29 -16.94 -24.94
C ASN A 365 -3.36 -15.97 -25.45
N ILE A 366 -2.99 -14.99 -26.26
CA ILE A 366 -3.91 -13.92 -26.69
C ILE A 366 -5.01 -14.47 -27.62
N ALA A 367 -4.66 -15.43 -28.47
CA ALA A 367 -5.58 -16.00 -29.45
C ALA A 367 -6.60 -16.98 -28.83
N SER A 368 -6.20 -17.75 -27.82
CA SER A 368 -7.07 -18.75 -27.18
C SER A 368 -7.58 -18.36 -25.79
N GLY A 369 -7.01 -17.32 -25.17
CA GLY A 369 -7.25 -16.95 -23.78
C GLY A 369 -6.67 -17.92 -22.75
N THR A 370 -5.96 -18.98 -23.18
CA THR A 370 -5.48 -20.04 -22.28
C THR A 370 -4.38 -19.54 -21.36
N VAL A 371 -4.51 -19.79 -20.06
CA VAL A 371 -3.54 -19.38 -19.03
C VAL A 371 -2.57 -20.52 -18.70
N LYS A 372 -1.28 -20.21 -18.60
CA LYS A 372 -0.23 -21.08 -18.08
C LYS A 372 0.54 -20.35 -16.96
N ASN A 373 0.51 -20.90 -15.75
CA ASN A 373 1.26 -20.36 -14.62
C ASN A 373 2.64 -21.04 -14.51
N THR A 374 3.66 -20.28 -14.17
CA THR A 374 5.05 -20.74 -14.00
C THR A 374 5.70 -19.93 -12.89
N THR A 375 6.27 -20.59 -11.89
CA THR A 375 7.10 -19.93 -10.89
C THR A 375 8.55 -19.96 -11.34
N LEU A 376 9.15 -18.79 -11.50
CA LEU A 376 10.56 -18.61 -11.74
C LEU A 376 11.25 -18.46 -10.39
N SER A 377 11.82 -19.55 -9.88
CA SER A 377 12.76 -19.45 -8.77
C SER A 377 14.03 -18.79 -9.30
N VAL A 378 14.24 -17.51 -9.00
CA VAL A 378 15.45 -16.81 -9.40
C VAL A 378 16.58 -17.13 -8.43
N ASN A 379 16.81 -18.43 -8.18
CA ASN A 379 17.92 -18.99 -7.39
C ASN A 379 19.31 -18.61 -7.96
N THR A 380 19.34 -17.93 -9.12
CA THR A 380 20.52 -17.50 -9.86
C THR A 380 20.78 -16.00 -9.82
N LEU A 381 19.95 -15.19 -9.14
CA LEU A 381 20.35 -13.81 -8.83
C LEU A 381 21.62 -13.89 -7.96
N GLN A 382 22.74 -13.37 -8.47
CA GLN A 382 24.01 -13.38 -7.74
C GLN A 382 23.80 -12.82 -6.33
N ASN A 383 24.39 -13.46 -5.31
CA ASN A 383 24.29 -13.08 -3.89
C ASN A 383 24.22 -11.56 -3.72
N GLY A 384 23.03 -11.05 -3.36
CA GLY A 384 22.79 -9.62 -3.12
C GLY A 384 22.15 -8.84 -4.28
N SER A 385 21.55 -9.51 -5.28
CA SER A 385 20.75 -8.85 -6.32
C SER A 385 19.26 -9.11 -6.12
N TRP A 386 18.43 -8.08 -6.23
CA TRP A 386 16.97 -8.14 -6.15
C TRP A 386 16.32 -7.89 -7.52
N PHE A 387 15.21 -8.57 -7.78
CA PHE A 387 14.41 -8.30 -8.96
C PHE A 387 13.73 -6.93 -8.84
N GLN A 388 13.82 -6.12 -9.89
CA GLN A 388 13.16 -4.82 -9.97
C GLN A 388 11.99 -4.85 -10.93
N ARG A 389 12.24 -5.30 -12.17
CA ARG A 389 11.24 -5.20 -13.24
C ARG A 389 11.49 -6.21 -14.34
N PHE A 390 10.44 -6.67 -15.01
CA PHE A 390 10.59 -7.46 -16.23
C PHE A 390 10.51 -6.50 -17.42
N LEU A 391 11.41 -6.69 -18.38
CA LEU A 391 11.65 -5.79 -19.51
C LEU A 391 11.07 -6.30 -20.82
N GLY A 392 11.02 -7.62 -20.96
CA GLY A 392 10.57 -8.24 -22.17
C GLY A 392 10.95 -9.71 -22.25
N VAL A 393 10.75 -10.28 -23.43
CA VAL A 393 11.06 -11.65 -23.85
C VAL A 393 11.81 -11.51 -25.16
N ASP A 394 12.95 -12.15 -25.26
CA ASP A 394 13.74 -12.15 -26.48
C ASP A 394 13.11 -13.06 -27.55
N THR A 395 13.70 -13.08 -28.74
CA THR A 395 13.24 -13.92 -29.86
C THR A 395 13.33 -15.43 -29.58
N ASN A 396 14.05 -15.85 -28.54
CA ASN A 396 14.20 -17.26 -28.14
C ASN A 396 13.22 -17.64 -27.02
N GLY A 397 12.39 -16.72 -26.54
CA GLY A 397 11.48 -16.97 -25.42
C GLY A 397 12.12 -16.80 -24.04
N ASN A 398 13.31 -16.19 -23.94
CA ASN A 398 13.96 -15.91 -22.66
C ASN A 398 13.50 -14.57 -22.09
N PHE A 399 13.39 -14.47 -20.78
CA PHE A 399 12.98 -13.25 -20.09
C PHE A 399 14.15 -12.29 -19.92
N LEU A 400 13.92 -11.03 -20.23
CA LEU A 400 14.80 -9.93 -19.87
C LEU A 400 14.25 -9.30 -18.59
N ILE A 401 15.08 -9.23 -17.55
CA ILE A 401 14.71 -8.68 -16.25
C ILE A 401 15.73 -7.62 -15.83
N LEU A 402 15.24 -6.51 -15.30
CA LEU A 402 16.00 -5.53 -14.56
C LEU A 402 16.15 -6.01 -13.13
N VAL A 403 17.39 -6.04 -12.68
CA VAL A 403 17.75 -6.33 -11.30
C VAL A 403 18.58 -5.19 -10.75
N GLU A 404 18.62 -5.09 -9.43
CA GLU A 404 19.50 -4.16 -8.75
C GLU A 404 20.29 -4.90 -7.67
N ASN A 405 21.48 -4.43 -7.33
CA ASN A 405 22.30 -5.03 -6.30
C ASN A 405 22.28 -4.22 -4.99
N THR A 406 22.94 -4.77 -3.96
CA THR A 406 23.11 -4.11 -2.64
C THR A 406 23.82 -2.76 -2.68
N SER A 407 24.45 -2.39 -3.80
CA SER A 407 25.07 -1.07 -3.99
C SER A 407 24.16 -0.12 -4.77
N PHE A 408 22.87 -0.44 -4.90
CA PHE A 408 21.90 0.28 -5.73
C PHE A 408 22.42 0.47 -7.16
N ALA A 409 22.92 -0.58 -7.79
CA ALA A 409 23.29 -0.55 -9.20
C ALA A 409 22.41 -1.51 -9.98
N TYR A 410 21.98 -1.09 -11.18
CA TYR A 410 21.09 -1.87 -12.04
C TYR A 410 21.87 -2.76 -13.00
N SER A 411 21.31 -3.92 -13.35
CA SER A 411 21.77 -4.78 -14.45
C SER A 411 20.57 -5.37 -15.17
N ILE A 412 20.72 -5.64 -16.47
CA ILE A 412 19.76 -6.43 -17.24
C ILE A 412 20.25 -7.88 -17.27
N MET A 413 19.44 -8.79 -16.77
CA MET A 413 19.67 -10.22 -16.84
C MET A 413 18.73 -10.86 -17.85
N THR A 414 19.28 -11.78 -18.66
CA THR A 414 18.51 -12.67 -19.51
C THR A 414 18.39 -14.02 -18.80
N VAL A 415 17.18 -14.49 -18.56
CA VAL A 415 16.91 -15.77 -17.87
C VAL A 415 16.00 -16.66 -18.72
N SER A 416 16.25 -17.97 -18.71
CA SER A 416 15.41 -18.93 -19.42
C SER A 416 14.02 -19.05 -18.78
N PRO A 417 13.02 -19.65 -19.47
CA PRO A 417 11.73 -20.01 -18.88
C PRO A 417 11.79 -20.92 -17.64
N SER A 418 12.94 -21.57 -17.42
CA SER A 418 13.20 -22.40 -16.24
C SER A 418 13.94 -21.67 -15.12
N GLY A 419 14.17 -20.35 -15.24
CA GLY A 419 14.85 -19.52 -14.24
C GLY A 419 16.38 -19.59 -14.28
N ASN A 420 16.99 -20.15 -15.33
CA ASN A 420 18.45 -20.20 -15.45
C ASN A 420 18.99 -18.90 -16.05
N LEU A 421 20.00 -18.31 -15.42
CA LEU A 421 20.73 -17.16 -15.98
C LEU A 421 21.43 -17.55 -17.29
N ILE A 422 21.17 -16.80 -18.35
CA ILE A 422 21.79 -16.94 -19.68
C ILE A 422 22.90 -15.91 -19.85
N SER A 423 22.61 -14.65 -19.52
CA SER A 423 23.56 -13.53 -19.62
C SER A 423 23.17 -12.39 -18.71
N SER A 424 24.11 -11.50 -18.40
CA SER A 424 23.86 -10.26 -17.67
C SER A 424 24.71 -9.12 -18.22
N THR A 425 24.19 -7.90 -18.19
CA THR A 425 25.00 -6.70 -18.47
C THR A 425 25.87 -6.37 -17.25
N PRO A 426 26.94 -5.57 -17.42
CA PRO A 426 27.59 -4.92 -16.29
C PRO A 426 26.59 -4.10 -15.46
N TYR A 427 26.90 -3.93 -14.18
CA TYR A 427 26.13 -3.06 -13.30
C TYR A 427 26.36 -1.59 -13.65
N VAL A 428 25.27 -0.84 -13.71
CA VAL A 428 25.23 0.60 -13.93
C VAL A 428 24.77 1.26 -12.64
N GLY A 429 25.58 2.17 -12.08
CA GLY A 429 25.30 2.78 -10.78
C GLY A 429 23.97 3.55 -10.78
N SER A 430 23.13 3.34 -9.77
CA SER A 430 21.97 4.19 -9.58
C SER A 430 22.42 5.57 -9.09
N VAL A 431 21.73 6.57 -9.59
CA VAL A 431 21.82 7.97 -9.15
C VAL A 431 20.80 8.28 -8.06
N LYS A 432 19.96 7.31 -7.66
CA LYS A 432 18.98 7.44 -6.57
C LYS A 432 18.67 6.05 -5.95
N PRO A 433 18.98 5.81 -4.67
CA PRO A 433 18.84 4.49 -4.05
C PRO A 433 17.41 4.10 -3.66
N ASP A 434 16.49 5.06 -3.53
CA ASP A 434 15.12 4.80 -3.03
C ASP A 434 14.08 5.21 -4.08
N PHE A 435 13.58 4.24 -4.85
CA PHE A 435 12.52 4.47 -5.82
C PHE A 435 11.19 3.87 -5.35
N THR A 436 10.15 4.69 -5.33
CA THR A 436 8.81 4.25 -5.75
C THR A 436 8.76 4.49 -7.25
N TRP A 437 8.92 3.44 -8.06
CA TRP A 437 8.84 3.54 -9.51
C TRP A 437 7.41 3.94 -9.89
N TYR A 438 7.15 5.25 -10.05
CA TYR A 438 5.90 5.72 -10.64
C TYR A 438 5.82 5.19 -12.07
N LEU A 439 4.88 4.28 -12.28
CA LEU A 439 4.92 3.27 -13.33
C LEU A 439 4.75 3.87 -14.74
N THR A 440 4.28 5.11 -14.84
CA THR A 440 3.66 5.76 -16.01
C THR A 440 4.63 6.28 -17.06
N SER A 441 5.93 6.18 -16.80
CA SER A 441 6.99 6.82 -17.60
C SER A 441 8.20 5.91 -17.81
N TYR A 442 8.02 4.61 -17.65
CA TYR A 442 9.09 3.63 -17.80
C TYR A 442 9.13 3.06 -19.22
N GLN A 443 10.31 2.94 -19.84
CA GLN A 443 10.45 2.19 -21.09
C GLN A 443 11.83 1.56 -21.27
N TYR A 444 11.86 0.34 -21.82
CA TYR A 444 13.07 -0.34 -22.27
C TYR A 444 13.26 -0.21 -23.78
N ASP A 445 14.41 0.29 -24.23
CA ASP A 445 14.84 0.28 -25.63
C ASP A 445 15.87 -0.82 -25.83
N SER A 446 15.41 -1.93 -26.42
CA SER A 446 16.24 -3.08 -26.73
C SER A 446 17.33 -2.79 -27.77
N ASN A 447 17.17 -1.78 -28.64
CA ASN A 447 18.17 -1.44 -29.65
C ASN A 447 19.38 -0.73 -29.02
N ARG A 448 19.14 0.15 -28.03
CA ARG A 448 20.21 0.82 -27.26
C ARG A 448 20.61 0.05 -26.00
N ASN A 449 19.86 -0.99 -25.65
CA ASN A 449 19.94 -1.65 -24.37
C ASN A 449 19.90 -0.64 -23.22
N SER A 450 18.88 0.23 -23.24
CA SER A 450 18.75 1.36 -22.31
C SER A 450 17.37 1.37 -21.68
N VAL A 451 17.32 1.79 -20.42
CA VAL A 451 16.07 2.01 -19.68
C VAL A 451 15.89 3.50 -19.44
N TYR A 452 14.69 3.99 -19.72
CA TYR A 452 14.28 5.37 -19.51
C TYR A 452 13.20 5.42 -18.43
N LEU A 453 13.27 6.45 -17.59
CA LEU A 453 12.27 6.73 -16.56
C LEU A 453 12.14 8.24 -16.39
N ILE A 454 10.93 8.78 -16.37
CA ILE A 454 10.69 10.12 -15.81
C ILE A 454 10.20 10.00 -14.37
N GLU A 455 10.78 10.79 -13.49
CA GLU A 455 10.34 10.98 -12.12
C GLU A 455 10.66 12.41 -11.68
N GLY A 456 10.04 12.90 -10.61
CA GLY A 456 10.40 14.19 -10.01
C GLY A 456 9.30 14.69 -9.09
N GLY A 457 9.68 15.39 -8.02
CA GLY A 457 8.72 16.00 -7.10
C GLY A 457 8.51 17.48 -7.40
N PRO A 458 7.56 18.14 -6.70
CA PRO A 458 7.33 19.58 -6.80
C PRO A 458 8.59 20.42 -6.57
N GLU A 459 9.56 19.91 -5.81
CA GLU A 459 10.80 20.63 -5.45
C GLU A 459 11.92 20.52 -6.50
N THR A 460 12.04 19.41 -7.22
CA THR A 460 13.14 19.16 -8.17
C THR A 460 12.74 19.34 -9.63
N GLY A 461 11.43 19.40 -9.89
CA GLY A 461 10.86 19.25 -11.23
C GLY A 461 11.05 17.84 -11.79
N PRO A 462 10.45 17.54 -12.96
CA PRO A 462 10.59 16.25 -13.62
C PRO A 462 12.00 16.06 -14.19
N GLN A 463 12.53 14.86 -14.04
CA GLN A 463 13.85 14.43 -14.47
C GLN A 463 13.72 13.14 -15.28
N LEU A 464 14.36 13.11 -16.45
CA LEU A 464 14.54 11.90 -17.25
C LEU A 464 15.83 11.19 -16.83
N PHE A 465 15.68 10.01 -16.24
CA PHE A 465 16.75 9.07 -15.94
C PHE A 465 16.99 8.17 -17.15
N VAL A 466 18.25 8.02 -17.52
CA VAL A 466 18.69 7.12 -18.60
C VAL A 466 19.74 6.17 -18.03
N TYR A 467 19.40 4.89 -17.97
CA TYR A 467 20.33 3.81 -17.62
C TYR A 467 20.77 3.12 -18.90
N ASP A 468 21.97 3.43 -19.36
CA ASP A 468 22.57 2.92 -20.60
C ASP A 468 23.49 1.74 -20.28
N PHE A 469 22.96 0.52 -20.43
CA PHE A 469 23.69 -0.71 -20.17
C PHE A 469 24.67 -1.07 -21.30
N GLY A 470 24.53 -0.45 -22.48
CA GLY A 470 25.47 -0.60 -23.59
C GLY A 470 26.80 0.12 -23.34
N HIS A 471 26.76 1.24 -22.62
CA HIS A 471 27.94 2.05 -22.29
C HIS A 471 28.29 2.07 -20.80
N SER A 472 27.57 1.31 -19.98
CA SER A 472 27.69 1.29 -18.52
C SER A 472 27.58 2.67 -17.88
N ALA A 473 26.60 3.47 -18.30
CA ALA A 473 26.48 4.87 -17.93
C ALA A 473 25.07 5.24 -17.47
N THR A 474 25.01 6.21 -16.54
CA THR A 474 23.76 6.79 -16.06
C THR A 474 23.73 8.28 -16.40
N LYS A 475 22.57 8.77 -16.86
CA LYS A 475 22.35 10.20 -17.10
C LYS A 475 21.08 10.65 -16.39
N VAL A 476 21.14 11.85 -15.80
CA VAL A 476 19.99 12.56 -15.25
C VAL A 476 19.81 13.84 -16.06
N ILE A 477 18.63 14.02 -16.61
CA ILE A 477 18.29 15.15 -17.45
C ILE A 477 17.13 15.89 -16.80
N THR A 478 17.35 17.11 -16.33
CA THR A 478 16.26 17.96 -15.85
C THR A 478 15.38 18.38 -17.03
N LEU A 479 14.08 18.14 -16.91
CA LEU A 479 13.08 18.54 -17.90
C LEU A 479 12.44 19.85 -17.45
N ALA A 480 12.26 20.77 -18.39
CA ALA A 480 11.48 21.97 -18.18
C ALA A 480 9.99 21.64 -18.34
N MET A 481 9.22 21.82 -17.27
CA MET A 481 7.76 21.76 -17.26
C MET A 481 7.22 22.99 -16.53
N PRO A 482 5.99 23.44 -16.83
CA PRO A 482 5.43 24.59 -16.12
C PRO A 482 5.19 24.23 -14.65
N GLU A 483 5.19 25.23 -13.75
CA GLU A 483 4.95 25.01 -12.32
C GLU A 483 3.51 24.53 -12.05
N GLY A 484 3.33 23.69 -11.02
CA GLY A 484 2.00 23.18 -10.61
C GLY A 484 1.47 22.04 -11.46
N TYR A 485 2.36 21.15 -11.91
CA TYR A 485 2.03 19.94 -12.65
C TYR A 485 2.49 18.70 -11.89
N SER A 486 1.80 17.59 -12.12
CA SER A 486 2.04 16.28 -11.54
C SER A 486 3.33 15.61 -12.09
N ILE A 487 3.51 14.30 -11.86
CA ILE A 487 4.59 13.54 -12.50
C ILE A 487 4.15 13.24 -13.94
N PRO A 488 4.83 13.77 -14.98
CA PRO A 488 4.41 13.58 -16.36
C PRO A 488 4.56 12.11 -16.78
N SER A 489 3.62 11.61 -17.59
CA SER A 489 3.75 10.33 -18.27
C SER A 489 4.66 10.46 -19.49
N GLY A 490 5.44 9.43 -19.81
CA GLY A 490 6.43 9.50 -20.88
C GLY A 490 6.63 8.21 -21.68
N CYS A 491 7.07 8.38 -22.93
CA CYS A 491 7.41 7.29 -23.84
C CYS A 491 8.52 7.66 -24.84
N PHE A 492 9.41 6.72 -25.10
CA PHE A 492 10.41 6.70 -26.16
C PHE A 492 9.80 6.27 -27.51
N ASP A 493 10.08 7.03 -28.56
CA ASP A 493 9.52 6.85 -29.91
C ASP A 493 10.13 5.69 -30.74
N GLY A 494 11.03 4.91 -30.12
CA GLY A 494 11.79 3.86 -30.80
C GLY A 494 12.88 4.38 -31.73
N GLN A 495 13.10 5.70 -31.80
CA GLN A 495 14.07 6.33 -32.68
C GLN A 495 15.06 7.17 -31.91
N ASN A 496 14.73 8.39 -31.49
CA ASN A 496 15.66 9.33 -30.88
C ASN A 496 15.01 10.30 -29.89
N ASN A 497 13.70 10.23 -29.69
CA ASN A 497 13.00 11.20 -28.85
C ASN A 497 12.25 10.49 -27.73
N TYR A 498 12.39 11.03 -26.53
CA TYR A 498 11.59 10.66 -25.39
C TYR A 498 10.52 11.73 -25.18
N TYR A 499 9.28 11.41 -25.50
CA TYR A 499 8.11 12.26 -25.32
C TYR A 499 7.59 12.19 -23.90
N PHE A 500 7.05 13.30 -23.40
CA PHE A 500 6.41 13.36 -22.10
C PHE A 500 5.27 14.36 -22.12
N MET A 501 4.18 13.99 -21.43
CA MET A 501 2.95 14.76 -21.34
C MET A 501 2.49 14.83 -19.91
N ASP A 502 1.86 15.95 -19.60
CA ASP A 502 1.26 16.21 -18.31
C ASP A 502 -0.08 16.91 -18.47
N VAL A 503 -0.86 16.88 -17.41
CA VAL A 503 -2.18 17.51 -17.32
C VAL A 503 -2.08 18.63 -16.29
N SER A 504 -2.57 19.81 -16.61
CA SER A 504 -2.58 20.91 -15.63
C SER A 504 -3.52 20.59 -14.48
N ASP A 505 -2.98 20.61 -13.25
CA ASP A 505 -3.65 20.23 -11.99
C ASP A 505 -4.96 21.00 -11.73
N ASN A 506 -5.13 22.19 -12.31
CA ASN A 506 -6.27 23.06 -11.98
C ASN A 506 -7.57 22.70 -12.73
N ASP A 507 -7.48 22.10 -13.92
CA ASP A 507 -8.65 21.95 -14.80
C ASP A 507 -8.77 20.57 -15.47
N ASN A 508 -7.81 19.65 -15.31
CA ASN A 508 -7.83 18.31 -15.92
C ASN A 508 -8.15 18.28 -17.44
N SER A 509 -7.87 19.39 -18.12
CA SER A 509 -8.32 19.64 -19.51
C SER A 509 -7.25 20.32 -20.37
N ILE A 510 -6.12 20.71 -19.78
CA ILE A 510 -4.98 21.28 -20.48
C ILE A 510 -3.88 20.22 -20.49
N PHE A 511 -3.64 19.63 -21.66
CA PHE A 511 -2.59 18.64 -21.89
C PHE A 511 -1.39 19.35 -22.52
N VAL A 512 -0.23 19.22 -21.90
CA VAL A 512 1.02 19.77 -22.42
C VAL A 512 1.92 18.63 -22.88
N LEU A 513 2.55 18.77 -24.04
CA LEU A 513 3.48 17.78 -24.60
C LEU A 513 4.83 18.44 -24.87
N SER A 514 5.90 17.70 -24.60
CA SER A 514 7.26 18.04 -25.00
C SER A 514 8.03 16.75 -25.28
N TYR A 515 9.22 16.86 -25.87
CA TYR A 515 10.13 15.74 -25.98
C TYR A 515 11.57 16.15 -25.70
N TYR A 516 12.36 15.21 -25.21
CA TYR A 516 13.81 15.32 -25.14
C TYR A 516 14.44 14.50 -26.26
N SER A 517 15.26 15.16 -27.08
CA SER A 517 15.98 14.51 -28.17
C SER A 517 17.29 13.93 -27.66
N LEU A 518 17.40 12.60 -27.67
CA LEU A 518 18.64 11.86 -27.35
C LEU A 518 19.73 12.07 -28.41
N ALA A 519 19.35 12.50 -29.62
CA ALA A 519 20.29 12.79 -30.70
C ALA A 519 20.95 14.16 -30.58
N THR A 520 20.18 15.18 -30.17
CA THR A 520 20.65 16.58 -30.08
C THR A 520 20.93 17.03 -28.66
N TYR A 521 20.52 16.25 -27.65
CA TYR A 521 20.59 16.57 -26.23
C TYR A 521 19.86 17.88 -25.87
N GLN A 522 18.72 18.10 -26.53
CA GLN A 522 17.89 19.28 -26.34
C GLN A 522 16.43 18.88 -26.14
N GLN A 523 15.76 19.62 -25.26
CA GLN A 523 14.32 19.56 -25.10
C GLN A 523 13.64 20.45 -26.15
N SER A 524 12.52 19.98 -26.71
CA SER A 524 11.65 20.79 -27.56
C SER A 524 10.93 21.89 -26.75
N SER A 525 10.34 22.85 -27.44
CA SER A 525 9.33 23.72 -26.81
C SER A 525 8.13 22.88 -26.33
N ILE A 526 7.53 23.31 -25.23
CA ILE A 526 6.27 22.76 -24.72
C ILE A 526 5.12 23.25 -25.61
N VAL A 527 4.21 22.36 -25.97
CA VAL A 527 3.03 22.65 -26.78
C VAL A 527 1.77 22.16 -26.09
N ASN A 528 0.66 22.89 -26.25
CA ASN A 528 -0.65 22.44 -25.76
C ASN A 528 -1.25 21.47 -26.78
N VAL A 529 -1.62 20.28 -26.33
CA VAL A 529 -2.30 19.28 -27.15
C VAL A 529 -3.81 19.50 -27.06
N THR A 530 -4.44 19.68 -28.22
CA THR A 530 -5.90 19.83 -28.33
C THR A 530 -6.56 18.54 -28.79
N GLY A 531 -7.85 18.34 -28.48
CA GLY A 531 -8.62 17.18 -28.95
C GLY A 531 -8.68 15.99 -27.98
N ILE A 532 -8.00 16.07 -26.83
CA ILE A 532 -8.17 15.14 -25.72
C ILE A 532 -9.31 15.64 -24.83
N ALA A 533 -10.28 14.78 -24.52
CA ALA A 533 -11.35 15.12 -23.58
C ALA A 533 -10.82 15.27 -22.14
N PRO A 534 -11.43 16.13 -21.30
CA PRO A 534 -11.07 16.22 -19.89
C PRO A 534 -11.15 14.84 -19.22
N ASN A 535 -10.13 14.50 -18.44
CA ASN A 535 -9.99 13.15 -17.89
C ASN A 535 -9.33 13.17 -16.50
N LEU A 536 -9.37 12.03 -15.82
CA LEU A 536 -8.78 11.87 -14.50
C LEU A 536 -7.28 11.59 -14.57
N ASP A 537 -6.88 10.77 -15.55
CA ASP A 537 -5.51 10.29 -15.71
C ASP A 537 -5.17 10.17 -17.21
N THR A 538 -3.92 10.47 -17.58
CA THR A 538 -3.41 10.34 -18.95
C THR A 538 -2.04 9.66 -18.96
N TYR A 539 -1.83 8.75 -19.91
CA TYR A 539 -0.60 7.98 -20.06
C TYR A 539 -0.15 7.97 -21.52
N LEU A 540 1.13 8.22 -21.77
CA LEU A 540 1.73 8.22 -23.09
C LEU A 540 2.39 6.89 -23.43
N PHE A 541 2.24 6.49 -24.68
CA PHE A 541 2.90 5.30 -25.24
C PHE A 541 3.34 5.54 -26.67
N SER A 542 4.31 4.74 -27.10
CA SER A 542 4.70 4.67 -28.51
C SER A 542 4.45 3.27 -29.03
N ALA A 543 3.65 3.17 -30.08
CA ALA A 543 3.44 1.97 -30.89
C ALA A 543 3.59 2.38 -32.34
N ASN A 544 3.89 1.47 -33.27
CA ASN A 544 3.98 1.72 -34.72
C ASN A 544 4.69 3.03 -35.16
N LYS A 545 5.68 3.49 -34.36
CA LYS A 545 6.40 4.78 -34.52
C LYS A 545 5.51 6.03 -34.40
N GLN A 546 4.35 5.90 -33.78
CA GLN A 546 3.42 6.97 -33.46
C GLN A 546 3.25 7.09 -31.94
N ILE A 547 2.81 8.27 -31.50
CA ILE A 547 2.60 8.56 -30.09
C ILE A 547 1.09 8.47 -29.80
N TYR A 548 0.74 7.77 -28.74
CA TYR A 548 -0.64 7.61 -28.29
C TYR A 548 -0.78 8.11 -26.86
N ALA A 549 -1.98 8.59 -26.51
CA ALA A 549 -2.39 8.85 -25.14
C ALA A 549 -3.56 7.93 -24.80
N VAL A 550 -3.45 7.18 -23.71
CA VAL A 550 -4.61 6.54 -23.08
C VAL A 550 -5.07 7.43 -21.95
N THR A 551 -6.38 7.62 -21.86
CA THR A 551 -7.01 8.48 -20.88
C THR A 551 -8.10 7.74 -20.14
N ARG A 552 -8.31 8.17 -18.90
CA ARG A 552 -9.37 7.70 -18.02
C ARG A 552 -10.48 8.74 -17.89
N ASN A 553 -11.58 8.54 -18.61
CA ASN A 553 -12.71 9.49 -18.56
C ASN A 553 -13.62 9.26 -17.35
N SER A 554 -13.63 8.04 -16.79
CA SER A 554 -14.37 7.65 -15.59
C SER A 554 -13.67 6.44 -14.94
N PRO A 555 -14.07 5.96 -13.75
CA PRO A 555 -13.41 4.84 -13.10
C PRO A 555 -13.22 3.60 -13.97
N ASN A 556 -14.14 3.31 -14.89
CA ASN A 556 -14.12 2.14 -15.77
C ASN A 556 -14.12 2.49 -17.27
N ALA A 557 -13.99 3.77 -17.66
CA ALA A 557 -13.99 4.18 -19.06
C ALA A 557 -12.57 4.43 -19.58
N LEU A 558 -12.29 3.91 -20.76
CA LEU A 558 -11.01 3.95 -21.44
C LEU A 558 -11.14 4.72 -22.75
N SER A 559 -10.20 5.59 -23.06
CA SER A 559 -10.10 6.21 -24.39
C SER A 559 -8.66 6.31 -24.86
N LEU A 560 -8.42 5.86 -26.08
CA LEU A 560 -7.14 5.88 -26.77
C LEU A 560 -7.16 6.98 -27.84
N TYR A 561 -6.16 7.85 -27.80
CA TYR A 561 -5.95 8.94 -28.73
C TYR A 561 -4.63 8.77 -29.46
N LEU A 562 -4.62 8.97 -30.78
CA LEU A 562 -3.41 9.17 -31.57
C LEU A 562 -3.00 10.64 -31.51
N ILE A 563 -1.75 10.90 -31.14
CA ILE A 563 -1.18 12.25 -31.01
C ILE A 563 -0.39 12.61 -32.27
N ASP A 564 -0.83 13.66 -32.97
CA ASP A 564 -0.02 14.33 -33.98
C ASP A 564 0.97 15.26 -33.27
N THR A 565 2.22 14.82 -33.18
CA THR A 565 3.29 15.55 -32.49
C THR A 565 3.76 16.80 -33.24
N VAL A 566 3.40 16.95 -34.51
CA VAL A 566 3.74 18.13 -35.33
C VAL A 566 2.67 19.21 -35.16
N GLN A 567 1.39 18.82 -35.17
CA GLN A 567 0.27 19.75 -35.06
C GLN A 567 -0.18 20.01 -33.62
N ALA A 568 0.30 19.21 -32.66
CA ALA A 568 -0.17 19.21 -31.27
C ALA A 568 -1.69 18.98 -31.17
N THR A 569 -2.18 18.00 -31.91
CA THR A 569 -3.60 17.60 -31.92
C THR A 569 -3.74 16.11 -31.65
N ALA A 570 -4.81 15.71 -30.96
CA ALA A 570 -5.14 14.34 -30.65
C ALA A 570 -6.42 13.91 -31.40
N THR A 571 -6.43 12.69 -31.92
CA THR A 571 -7.60 12.06 -32.55
C THR A 571 -8.00 10.83 -31.77
N LEU A 572 -9.25 10.75 -31.32
CA LEU A 572 -9.79 9.54 -30.68
C LEU A 572 -9.76 8.38 -31.68
N THR A 573 -8.99 7.34 -31.39
CA THR A 573 -8.89 6.13 -32.22
C THR A 573 -9.73 4.99 -31.69
N TYR A 574 -9.90 4.90 -30.36
CA TYR A 574 -10.71 3.87 -29.73
C TYR A 574 -11.26 4.35 -28.38
N SER A 575 -12.44 3.88 -28.01
CA SER A 575 -13.01 4.10 -26.69
C SER A 575 -13.83 2.91 -26.22
N ASP A 576 -13.70 2.57 -24.95
CA ASP A 576 -14.57 1.64 -24.25
C ASP A 576 -15.23 2.36 -23.08
N ALA A 577 -16.57 2.39 -23.05
CA ALA A 577 -17.33 3.17 -22.09
C ALA A 577 -17.38 2.51 -20.70
N ASP A 578 -17.19 1.20 -20.63
CA ASP A 578 -17.17 0.44 -19.38
C ASP A 578 -16.40 -0.87 -19.57
N THR A 579 -15.15 -0.88 -19.14
CA THR A 579 -14.30 -2.08 -19.13
C THR A 579 -14.67 -3.03 -18.00
N GLY A 580 -15.59 -2.65 -17.10
CA GLY A 580 -15.96 -3.37 -15.88
C GLY A 580 -14.82 -3.54 -14.87
N LEU A 581 -13.66 -2.91 -15.12
CA LEU A 581 -12.51 -2.91 -14.22
C LEU A 581 -12.18 -1.46 -13.86
N PRO A 582 -11.91 -1.15 -12.58
CA PRO A 582 -11.33 0.13 -12.23
C PRO A 582 -10.04 0.30 -13.03
N PHE A 583 -9.77 1.51 -13.49
CA PHE A 583 -8.60 1.85 -14.29
C PHE A 583 -7.31 1.52 -13.53
N SER A 584 -6.88 0.27 -13.65
CA SER A 584 -5.64 -0.29 -13.14
C SER A 584 -4.98 -1.01 -14.32
N LEU A 585 -4.65 -0.21 -15.34
CA LEU A 585 -3.70 -0.43 -16.44
C LEU A 585 -3.43 -1.90 -16.83
N ASN A 586 -4.47 -2.65 -17.19
CA ASN A 586 -4.35 -3.93 -17.88
C ASN A 586 -4.29 -3.70 -19.39
N LEU A 587 -3.31 -2.91 -19.84
CA LEU A 587 -3.23 -2.39 -21.20
C LEU A 587 -1.82 -2.65 -21.74
N TRP A 588 -1.70 -3.07 -22.98
CA TRP A 588 -0.44 -3.44 -23.61
C TRP A 588 -0.37 -2.92 -25.02
N PHE A 589 0.84 -2.51 -25.44
CA PHE A 589 1.12 -2.13 -26.81
C PHE A 589 2.20 -3.04 -27.35
N VAL A 590 1.96 -3.65 -28.51
CA VAL A 590 2.97 -4.49 -29.16
C VAL A 590 2.93 -4.24 -30.64
N ASP A 591 4.01 -3.66 -31.18
CA ASP A 591 4.14 -3.24 -32.57
C ASP A 591 2.97 -2.35 -33.03
N ASN A 592 1.94 -2.96 -33.61
CA ASN A 592 0.76 -2.32 -34.18
C ASN A 592 -0.52 -2.64 -33.40
N TYR A 593 -0.42 -3.29 -32.24
CA TYR A 593 -1.58 -3.74 -31.49
C TYR A 593 -1.68 -3.05 -30.15
N PHE A 594 -2.90 -2.74 -29.75
CA PHE A 594 -3.28 -2.35 -28.41
C PHE A 594 -4.15 -3.45 -27.81
N VAL A 595 -3.70 -4.06 -26.73
CA VAL A 595 -4.40 -5.14 -26.05
C VAL A 595 -4.87 -4.63 -24.70
N TYR A 596 -6.04 -5.03 -24.24
CA TYR A 596 -6.47 -4.73 -22.88
C TYR A 596 -7.35 -5.81 -22.26
N LEU A 597 -7.34 -5.88 -20.93
CA LEU A 597 -8.22 -6.75 -20.16
C LEU A 597 -9.47 -5.98 -19.73
N SER A 598 -10.63 -6.59 -19.89
CA SER A 598 -11.93 -6.11 -19.41
C SER A 598 -12.63 -7.22 -18.62
N LEU A 599 -13.48 -6.84 -17.68
CA LEU A 599 -14.40 -7.72 -16.98
C LEU A 599 -15.82 -7.45 -17.49
N SER A 600 -16.45 -8.47 -18.07
CA SER A 600 -17.83 -8.31 -18.52
C SER A 600 -18.79 -8.38 -17.34
N SER A 601 -19.59 -7.32 -17.18
CA SER A 601 -20.64 -7.25 -16.15
C SER A 601 -21.77 -8.26 -16.37
N SER A 602 -21.88 -8.83 -17.57
CA SER A 602 -22.97 -9.76 -17.93
C SER A 602 -22.72 -11.21 -17.51
N ASP A 603 -21.47 -11.65 -17.49
CA ASP A 603 -21.06 -13.04 -17.21
C ASP A 603 -19.95 -13.15 -16.16
N ASN A 604 -19.46 -12.01 -15.65
CA ASN A 604 -18.37 -11.91 -14.70
C ASN A 604 -17.10 -12.63 -15.18
N GLN A 605 -16.84 -12.60 -16.49
CA GLN A 605 -15.66 -13.21 -17.12
C GLN A 605 -14.68 -12.15 -17.60
N TYR A 606 -13.39 -12.50 -17.52
CA TYR A 606 -12.32 -11.68 -18.07
C TYR A 606 -12.19 -11.90 -19.58
N TYR A 607 -11.99 -10.82 -20.31
CA TYR A 607 -11.77 -10.81 -21.75
C TYR A 607 -10.51 -10.03 -22.08
N LEU A 608 -9.68 -10.60 -22.97
CA LEU A 608 -8.59 -9.89 -23.62
C LEU A 608 -9.07 -9.38 -24.97
N THR A 609 -9.11 -8.06 -25.12
CA THR A 609 -9.47 -7.38 -26.37
C THR A 609 -8.20 -6.87 -27.03
N THR A 610 -7.99 -7.22 -28.30
CA THR A 610 -6.87 -6.76 -29.13
C THR A 610 -7.37 -5.89 -30.25
N ILE A 611 -6.80 -4.69 -30.38
CA ILE A 611 -7.10 -3.68 -31.38
C ILE A 611 -5.88 -3.52 -32.27
N ASP A 612 -6.08 -3.59 -33.59
CA ASP A 612 -5.06 -3.20 -34.56
C ASP A 612 -5.07 -1.68 -34.72
N LEU A 613 -3.97 -1.03 -34.37
CA LEU A 613 -3.78 0.42 -34.40
C LEU A 613 -3.70 0.97 -35.83
N ASN A 614 -3.43 0.14 -36.84
CA ASN A 614 -3.47 0.60 -38.23
C ASN A 614 -4.90 0.76 -38.75
N SER A 615 -5.81 -0.12 -38.32
CA SER A 615 -7.22 -0.12 -38.73
C SER A 615 -8.16 0.48 -37.68
N ASN A 616 -7.69 0.66 -36.45
CA ASN A 616 -8.46 0.99 -35.26
C ASN A 616 -9.65 0.04 -35.04
N GLN A 617 -9.49 -1.24 -35.38
CA GLN A 617 -10.53 -2.27 -35.23
C GLN A 617 -10.10 -3.33 -34.22
N ILE A 618 -11.09 -3.88 -33.51
CA ILE A 618 -10.90 -5.08 -32.70
C ILE A 618 -10.63 -6.26 -33.64
N VAL A 619 -9.44 -6.86 -33.52
CA VAL A 619 -9.02 -8.02 -34.31
C VAL A 619 -9.11 -9.33 -33.55
N SER A 620 -9.19 -9.27 -32.22
CA SER A 620 -9.42 -10.43 -31.36
C SER A 620 -10.11 -10.01 -30.07
N GLN A 621 -11.03 -10.85 -29.60
CA GLN A 621 -11.57 -10.78 -28.25
C GLN A 621 -11.70 -12.21 -27.74
N SER A 622 -10.91 -12.54 -26.72
CA SER A 622 -10.82 -13.91 -26.20
C SER A 622 -11.20 -13.91 -24.72
N GLN A 623 -12.13 -14.79 -24.33
CA GLN A 623 -12.38 -15.06 -22.91
C GLN A 623 -11.13 -15.70 -22.31
N VAL A 624 -10.69 -15.20 -21.16
CA VAL A 624 -9.56 -15.77 -20.43
C VAL A 624 -9.99 -17.09 -19.80
N GLN A 625 -9.30 -18.17 -20.16
CA GLN A 625 -9.58 -19.54 -19.75
C GLN A 625 -8.56 -19.98 -18.69
N GLY A 626 -8.93 -19.86 -17.42
CA GLY A 626 -8.12 -20.28 -16.29
C GLY A 626 -8.19 -19.28 -15.14
N GLN A 627 -7.53 -19.62 -14.02
CA GLN A 627 -7.29 -18.66 -12.96
C GLN A 627 -6.10 -17.78 -13.35
N VAL A 628 -6.40 -16.50 -13.58
CA VAL A 628 -5.38 -15.45 -13.55
C VAL A 628 -5.35 -14.93 -12.14
N ASP A 629 -4.17 -14.89 -11.54
CA ASP A 629 -4.01 -14.33 -10.22
C ASP A 629 -3.96 -12.79 -10.33
N ILE A 630 -5.13 -12.16 -10.21
CA ILE A 630 -5.30 -10.70 -10.31
C ILE A 630 -5.56 -10.17 -8.90
N HIS A 631 -4.58 -10.33 -8.01
CA HIS A 631 -4.66 -9.74 -6.68
C HIS A 631 -4.28 -8.25 -6.75
N SER A 632 -5.25 -7.34 -6.56
CA SER A 632 -5.04 -5.88 -6.38
C SER A 632 -4.79 -5.03 -7.65
N PRO A 633 -5.23 -3.75 -7.69
CA PRO A 633 -5.23 -2.92 -8.89
C PRO A 633 -3.88 -2.21 -9.07
N THR A 634 -2.84 -2.91 -9.51
CA THR A 634 -1.57 -2.26 -9.89
C THR A 634 -0.83 -2.98 -11.03
N SER A 635 -0.88 -2.40 -12.24
CA SER A 635 0.29 -2.12 -13.13
C SER A 635 0.63 -2.95 -14.40
N GLY A 636 0.27 -2.47 -15.58
CA GLY A 636 0.86 -2.85 -16.89
C GLY A 636 2.37 -2.53 -17.04
N VAL A 637 3.08 -3.27 -17.91
CA VAL A 637 4.41 -2.94 -18.47
C VAL A 637 4.28 -2.64 -19.96
N TYR A 638 5.07 -1.66 -20.37
CA TYR A 638 5.03 -0.90 -21.61
C TYR A 638 6.12 -1.31 -22.60
#